data_AF-A0A2V8WFT8-F1
#
_entry.id   AF-A0A2V8WFT8-F1
#
_cell.length_a   1.000
_cell.length_b   1.000
_cell.length_c   1.000
_cell.angle_alpha   90.00
_cell.angle_beta   90.00
_cell.angle_gamma   90.00
#
_symmetry.space_group_name_H-M   'P 1'
#
loop_
_entity.id
_entity.type
_entity.pdbx_description
1 polymer ?
#
loop_
_entity_poly.entity_id
_entity_poly.type
_entity_poly.pdbx_seq_one_letter_code
_entity_poly.pdbx_strand_id
1 'polypeptide(L)'
;VLILLPAWGFIGFVIYFLMREPLPYPCPQCGNTVGARFNFCPNCKCNLHPSCPQCKREIAESDKFCPYCGNDLKSTIGATEIPAQGTA
;
A
#
# COMPACT_ATOMS: atom_id res chain seq x y z
N VAL A 1 -2.68 -36.94 -24.79
CA VAL A 1 -2.99 -37.27 -23.38
C VAL A 1 -1.88 -36.79 -22.42
N LEU A 2 -0.61 -37.16 -22.65
CA LEU A 2 0.53 -36.73 -21.80
C LEU A 2 0.74 -35.20 -21.68
N ILE A 3 0.30 -34.40 -22.66
CA ILE A 3 0.42 -32.93 -22.67
C ILE A 3 -0.79 -32.24 -21.97
N LEU A 4 -1.95 -32.91 -21.88
CA LEU A 4 -3.17 -32.33 -21.29
C LEU A 4 -3.18 -32.39 -19.75
N LEU A 5 -2.50 -33.39 -19.18
CA LEU A 5 -2.35 -33.56 -17.73
C LEU A 5 -1.61 -32.41 -17.03
N PRO A 6 -0.42 -31.94 -17.50
CA PRO A 6 0.25 -30.79 -16.90
C PRO A 6 -0.50 -29.48 -17.14
N ALA A 7 -1.23 -29.37 -18.27
CA ALA A 7 -2.04 -28.18 -18.56
C ALA A 7 -3.18 -27.99 -17.54
N TRP A 8 -3.85 -29.07 -17.13
CA TRP A 8 -4.88 -29.00 -16.09
C TRP A 8 -4.32 -28.64 -14.71
N GLY A 9 -3.12 -29.16 -14.37
CA GLY A 9 -2.42 -28.75 -13.15
C GLY A 9 -2.01 -27.28 -13.16
N PHE A 10 -1.52 -26.79 -14.30
CA PHE A 10 -1.15 -25.38 -14.47
C PHE A 10 -2.38 -24.47 -14.37
N ILE A 11 -3.50 -24.86 -14.99
CA ILE A 11 -4.78 -24.14 -14.88
C ILE A 11 -5.23 -24.07 -13.42
N GLY A 12 -5.17 -25.17 -12.67
CA GLY A 12 -5.48 -25.18 -11.24
C GLY A 12 -4.56 -24.27 -10.42
N PHE A 13 -3.26 -24.28 -10.71
CA PHE A 13 -2.28 -23.42 -10.05
C PHE A 13 -2.53 -21.93 -10.33
N VAL A 14 -2.81 -21.58 -11.58
CA VAL A 14 -3.14 -20.20 -11.97
C VAL A 14 -4.43 -19.74 -11.29
N ILE A 15 -5.49 -20.56 -11.30
CA ILE A 15 -6.76 -20.25 -10.62
C ILE A 15 -6.53 -20.08 -9.11
N TYR A 16 -5.71 -20.94 -8.48
CA TYR A 16 -5.38 -20.83 -7.07
C TYR A 16 -4.70 -19.49 -6.75
N PHE A 17 -3.72 -19.07 -7.55
CA PHE A 17 -3.06 -17.76 -7.36
C PHE A 17 -4.01 -16.58 -7.58
N LEU A 18 -4.94 -16.68 -8.54
CA LEU A 18 -5.93 -15.64 -8.79
C LEU A 18 -6.99 -15.56 -7.67
N MET A 19 -7.36 -16.69 -7.07
CA MET A 19 -8.37 -16.76 -6.00
C MET A 19 -7.78 -16.57 -4.60
N ARG A 20 -6.44 -16.59 -4.46
CA ARG A 20 -5.79 -16.35 -3.17
C ARG A 20 -5.88 -14.87 -2.81
N GLU A 21 -6.91 -14.54 -2.05
CA GLU A 21 -7.09 -13.21 -1.47
C GLU A 21 -5.87 -12.86 -0.60
N PRO A 22 -5.34 -11.63 -0.69
CA PRO A 22 -4.27 -11.19 0.18
C PRO A 22 -4.80 -11.11 1.62
N LEU A 23 -4.12 -11.79 2.54
CA LEU A 23 -4.46 -11.81 3.96
C LEU A 23 -4.52 -10.37 4.51
N PRO A 24 -5.55 -10.04 5.31
CA PRO A 24 -5.62 -8.75 5.97
C PRO A 24 -4.50 -8.64 7.01
N TYR A 25 -3.88 -7.46 7.12
CA TYR A 25 -2.79 -7.19 8.06
C TYR A 25 -3.17 -6.04 9.02
N PRO A 26 -2.57 -5.94 10.21
CA PRO A 26 -2.85 -4.86 11.14
C PRO A 26 -2.21 -3.55 10.70
N CYS A 27 -2.93 -2.44 10.85
CA CYS A 27 -2.40 -1.11 10.58
C CYS A 27 -1.34 -0.72 11.63
N PRO A 28 -0.16 -0.22 11.24
CA PRO A 28 0.93 0.16 12.16
C PRO A 28 0.60 1.36 13.08
N GLN A 29 -0.34 2.23 12.71
CA GLN A 29 -0.71 3.40 13.51
C GLN A 29 -1.84 3.12 14.50
N CYS A 30 -2.90 2.41 14.08
CA CYS A 30 -4.10 2.20 14.90
C CYS A 30 -4.36 0.74 15.29
N GLY A 31 -3.61 -0.22 14.74
CA GLY A 31 -3.79 -1.66 14.99
C GLY A 31 -5.00 -2.29 14.30
N ASN A 32 -5.83 -1.51 13.58
CA ASN A 32 -7.03 -2.03 12.93
C ASN A 32 -6.68 -2.90 11.73
N THR A 33 -7.41 -3.99 11.52
CA THR A 33 -7.22 -4.90 10.39
C THR A 33 -7.58 -4.21 9.08
N VAL A 34 -6.63 -4.17 8.15
CA VAL A 34 -6.75 -3.55 6.83
C VAL A 34 -6.42 -4.57 5.75
N GLY A 35 -7.19 -4.58 4.66
CA GLY A 35 -6.89 -5.42 3.51
C GLY A 35 -5.76 -4.81 2.67
N ALA A 36 -4.97 -5.64 2.00
CA ALA A 36 -3.84 -5.19 1.17
C ALA A 36 -4.22 -4.37 -0.08
N ARG A 37 -5.51 -4.15 -0.32
CA ARG A 37 -6.03 -3.33 -1.43
C ARG A 37 -6.42 -1.92 -1.00
N PHE A 38 -6.39 -1.61 0.30
CA PHE A 38 -6.76 -0.29 0.80
C PHE A 38 -5.55 0.66 0.82
N ASN A 39 -5.67 1.80 0.13
CA ASN A 39 -4.64 2.85 0.14
C ASN A 39 -4.65 3.66 1.45
N PHE A 40 -5.83 3.78 2.06
CA PHE A 40 -6.02 4.51 3.32
C PHE A 40 -6.74 3.62 4.32
N CYS A 41 -6.35 3.71 5.58
CA CYS A 41 -7.06 3.01 6.65
C CYS A 41 -8.42 3.68 6.90
N PRO A 42 -9.52 2.91 7.02
CA PRO A 42 -10.84 3.47 7.30
C PRO A 42 -10.98 4.10 8.71
N ASN A 43 -10.08 3.79 9.65
CA ASN A 43 -10.14 4.29 11.03
C ASN A 43 -9.20 5.49 11.26
N CYS A 44 -7.87 5.34 11.05
CA CYS A 44 -6.89 6.43 11.23
C CYS A 44 -6.82 7.42 10.05
N LYS A 45 -7.38 7.08 8.88
CA LYS A 45 -7.16 7.81 7.60
C LYS A 45 -5.68 7.90 7.17
N CYS A 46 -4.79 7.16 7.83
CA CYS A 46 -3.39 7.11 7.49
C CYS A 46 -3.17 6.43 6.13
N ASN A 47 -2.23 6.97 5.34
CA ASN A 47 -1.90 6.47 4.01
C ASN A 47 -0.95 5.27 4.14
N LEU A 48 -1.43 4.08 3.76
CA LEU A 48 -0.67 2.83 3.85
C LEU A 48 0.36 2.71 2.72
N HIS A 49 0.18 3.45 1.63
CA HIS A 49 1.07 3.41 0.49
C HIS A 49 1.52 4.82 0.07
N PRO A 50 2.29 5.51 0.94
CA PRO A 50 2.80 6.82 0.61
C PRO A 50 3.83 6.72 -0.53
N SER A 51 3.77 7.69 -1.45
CA SER A 51 4.72 7.83 -2.55
C SER A 51 5.57 9.07 -2.34
N CYS A 52 6.84 9.00 -2.71
CA CYS A 52 7.72 10.15 -2.64
C CYS A 52 7.28 11.24 -3.64
N PRO A 53 7.14 12.52 -3.24
CA PRO A 53 6.70 13.60 -4.14
C PRO A 53 7.73 13.91 -5.24
N GLN A 54 9.01 13.62 -5.02
CA GLN A 54 10.09 13.98 -5.92
C GLN A 54 10.34 12.88 -6.96
N CYS A 55 10.46 11.62 -6.51
CA CYS A 55 10.77 10.49 -7.40
C CYS A 55 9.56 9.61 -7.77
N LYS A 56 8.39 9.87 -7.16
CA LYS A 56 7.13 9.12 -7.36
C LYS A 56 7.23 7.61 -7.09
N ARG A 57 8.25 7.17 -6.36
CA ARG A 57 8.37 5.78 -5.90
C ARG A 57 7.63 5.57 -4.60
N GLU A 58 7.07 4.37 -4.43
CA GLU A 58 6.52 3.90 -3.16
C GLU A 58 7.58 3.93 -2.06
N ILE A 59 7.20 4.42 -0.89
CA ILE A 59 8.03 4.48 0.31
C ILE A 59 7.23 4.01 1.51
N ALA A 60 7.93 3.52 2.55
CA ALA A 60 7.25 3.13 3.78
C ALA A 60 6.83 4.39 4.56
N GLU A 61 5.68 4.33 5.23
CA GLU A 61 5.23 5.43 6.10
C GLU A 61 6.21 5.72 7.25
N SER A 62 7.01 4.74 7.66
CA SER A 62 8.03 4.88 8.70
C SER A 62 9.34 5.52 8.23
N ASP A 63 9.52 5.71 6.91
CA ASP A 63 10.75 6.23 6.36
C ASP A 63 10.84 7.75 6.51
N LYS A 64 11.93 8.20 7.14
CA LYS A 64 12.25 9.63 7.29
C LYS A 64 12.82 10.24 6.00
N PHE A 65 13.55 9.42 5.24
CA PHE A 65 14.22 9.80 3.99
C PHE A 65 13.88 8.80 2.91
N CYS A 66 13.69 9.26 1.68
CA CYS A 66 13.47 8.36 0.56
C CYS A 66 14.76 7.56 0.24
N PRO A 67 14.73 6.22 0.24
CA PRO A 67 15.90 5.39 -0.05
C PRO A 67 16.39 5.50 -1.50
N TYR A 68 15.57 6.06 -2.40
CA TYR A 68 15.90 6.18 -3.83
C TYR A 68 16.46 7.54 -4.23
N CYS A 69 15.97 8.63 -3.64
CA CYS A 69 16.38 9.99 -4.00
C CYS A 69 17.00 10.80 -2.85
N GLY A 70 16.95 10.29 -1.61
CA GLY A 70 17.48 10.99 -0.43
C GLY A 70 16.63 12.17 0.06
N ASN A 71 15.46 12.43 -0.55
CA ASN A 71 14.59 13.53 -0.14
C ASN A 71 13.97 13.27 1.25
N ASP A 72 13.89 14.31 2.08
CA ASP A 72 13.23 14.26 3.39
C ASP A 72 11.70 14.15 3.21
N LEU A 73 11.12 13.09 3.75
CA LEU A 73 9.68 12.79 3.61
C LEU A 73 8.85 13.45 4.72
N LYS A 74 9.49 13.82 5.84
CA LYS A 74 8.82 14.43 7.00
C LYS A 74 8.26 15.81 6.68
N SER A 75 8.92 16.54 5.77
CA SER A 75 8.49 17.87 5.33
C SER A 75 7.21 17.84 4.47
N THR A 76 6.91 16.73 3.78
CA THR A 76 5.80 16.68 2.82
C THR A 76 4.53 16.01 3.37
N ILE A 77 4.63 15.13 4.38
CA ILE A 77 3.46 14.43 4.95
C ILE A 77 2.46 15.41 5.62
N GLY A 78 2.91 16.61 6.03
CA GLY A 78 2.05 17.68 6.56
C GLY A 78 1.32 18.55 5.52
N ALA A 79 1.45 18.27 4.21
CA ALA A 79 0.84 19.12 3.17
C ALA A 79 -0.55 18.63 2.67
N THR A 80 -1.09 17.54 3.24
CA THR A 80 -2.48 17.09 2.95
C THR A 80 -3.31 16.93 4.22
N GLU A 81 -2.97 17.68 5.27
CA GLU A 81 -3.99 18.32 6.08
C GLU A 81 -4.30 19.65 5.38
N ILE A 82 -5.48 19.75 4.76
CA ILE A 82 -6.03 21.02 4.32
C ILE A 82 -6.01 21.92 5.56
N PRO A 83 -5.23 23.02 5.59
CA PRO A 83 -5.54 24.05 6.56
C PRO A 83 -6.91 24.57 6.12
N ALA A 84 -7.95 24.25 6.88
CA ALA A 84 -9.14 25.08 6.93
C ALA A 84 -8.67 26.45 7.43
N GLN A 85 -8.15 27.27 6.53
CA GLN A 85 -8.00 28.71 6.73
C GLN A 85 -9.40 29.30 6.59
N GLY A 86 -10.23 29.08 7.62
CA GLY A 86 -11.21 30.08 7.98
C GLY A 86 -10.48 31.11 8.84
N THR A 87 -10.46 32.37 8.39
CA THR A 87 -10.65 33.57 9.23
C THR A 87 -10.44 34.84 8.39
N ALA A 88 -11.45 35.72 8.47
CA ALA A 88 -11.53 37.15 8.09
C ALA A 88 -11.76 37.49 6.62
#